data_AF-A0A0C3NFX0-F1
#
_entry.id   AF-A0A0C3NFX0-F1
#
_cell.length_a   1.000
_cell.length_b   1.000
_cell.length_c   1.000
_cell.angle_alpha   90.00
_cell.angle_beta   90.00
_cell.angle_gamma   90.00
#
_symmetry.space_group_name_H-M   'P 1'
#
loop_
_entity.id
_entity.type
_entity.pdbx_description
1 polymer ?
#
loop_
_entity_poly.entity_id
_entity_poly.type
_entity_poly.pdbx_seq_one_letter_code
_entity_poly.pdbx_strand_id
1 'polypeptide(L)'
;GHYGNVASPEDVAQWAGVSVGSVINFTNRVMVAILDEHDTFVNIPPHDSEDMERVRTFTESRTCPAWRNGIFAADGSSIPLFEKSQIFGESFYDRKSRYSLNCQVCIPMHAKWNTYRS
;
A
#
# COMPACT_ATOMS: atom_id res chain seq x y z
N GLY A 1 -13.73 18.88 -10.13
CA GLY A 1 -12.77 17.76 -10.15
C GLY A 1 -12.08 17.71 -8.82
N HIS A 2 -12.17 16.59 -8.10
CA HIS A 2 -11.47 16.42 -6.83
C HIS A 2 -10.17 15.68 -7.10
N TYR A 3 -9.05 16.38 -6.92
CA TYR A 3 -7.71 15.80 -6.93
C TYR A 3 -7.38 15.35 -5.51
N GLY A 4 -7.12 14.06 -5.33
CA GLY A 4 -6.87 13.43 -4.04
C GLY A 4 -7.85 12.30 -3.79
N ASN A 5 -7.35 11.19 -3.27
CA ASN A 5 -8.07 9.95 -2.96
C ASN A 5 -9.05 10.15 -1.78
N VAL A 6 -10.03 11.06 -1.92
CA VAL A 6 -11.04 11.39 -0.90
C VAL A 6 -12.04 10.24 -0.86
N ALA A 7 -11.63 9.12 -0.27
CA ALA A 7 -12.52 8.09 0.20
C ALA A 7 -12.90 8.44 1.64
N SER A 8 -14.12 8.93 1.87
CA SER A 8 -14.62 9.16 3.22
C SER A 8 -15.25 7.88 3.79
N PRO A 9 -15.24 7.66 5.12
CA PRO A 9 -15.98 6.57 5.74
C PRO A 9 -17.47 6.57 5.36
N GLU A 10 -18.05 7.73 5.11
CA GLU A 10 -19.42 7.91 4.64
C GLU A 10 -19.63 7.36 3.22
N ASP A 11 -18.72 7.69 2.29
CA ASP A 11 -18.77 7.17 0.91
C ASP A 11 -18.61 5.64 0.91
N VAL A 12 -17.70 5.13 1.74
CA VAL A 12 -17.47 3.68 1.88
C VAL A 12 -18.66 2.98 2.54
N ALA A 13 -19.31 3.62 3.53
CA ALA A 13 -20.49 3.07 4.18
C ALA A 13 -21.67 3.00 3.22
N GLN A 14 -21.89 4.06 2.44
CA GLN A 14 -22.89 4.09 1.37
C GLN A 14 -22.62 3.02 0.31
N TRP A 15 -21.35 2.87 -0.09
CA TRP A 15 -20.92 1.85 -1.07
C TRP A 15 -21.15 0.42 -0.57
N ALA A 16 -20.78 0.12 0.68
CA ALA A 16 -20.87 -1.22 1.25
C ALA A 16 -22.26 -1.57 1.82
N GLY A 17 -23.19 -0.60 1.90
CA GLY A 17 -24.51 -0.81 2.49
C GLY A 17 -24.45 -1.09 4.00
N VAL A 18 -23.47 -0.52 4.70
CA VAL A 18 -23.26 -0.69 6.15
C VAL A 18 -23.25 0.65 6.86
N SER A 19 -23.28 0.63 8.20
CA SER A 19 -23.12 1.86 8.98
C SER A 19 -21.69 2.41 8.90
N VAL A 20 -21.52 3.73 9.02
CA VAL A 20 -20.19 4.37 9.13
C VAL A 20 -19.38 3.78 10.30
N GLY A 21 -20.04 3.48 11.42
CA GLY A 21 -19.40 2.80 12.56
C GLY A 21 -18.86 1.42 12.21
N SER A 22 -19.56 0.66 11.34
CA SER A 22 -19.08 -0.63 10.84
C SER A 22 -17.84 -0.46 9.96
N VAL A 23 -17.81 0.53 9.07
CA VAL A 23 -16.64 0.86 8.25
C VAL A 23 -15.43 1.15 9.14
N ILE A 24 -15.58 2.05 10.10
CA ILE A 24 -14.50 2.42 11.03
C ILE A 24 -14.01 1.19 11.80
N ASN A 25 -14.92 0.37 12.32
CA ASN A 25 -14.56 -0.84 13.07
C ASN A 25 -13.80 -1.86 12.20
N PHE A 26 -14.23 -2.08 10.95
CA PHE A 26 -13.54 -2.97 10.02
C PHE A 26 -12.16 -2.42 9.64
N THR A 27 -12.06 -1.13 9.31
CA THR A 27 -10.77 -0.48 9.02
C THR A 27 -9.82 -0.62 10.20
N ASN A 28 -10.27 -0.39 11.44
CA ASN A 28 -9.44 -0.55 12.63
C ASN A 28 -8.95 -1.99 12.80
N ARG A 29 -9.82 -3.00 12.60
CA ARG A 29 -9.42 -4.41 12.68
C ARG A 29 -8.37 -4.78 11.64
N VAL A 30 -8.55 -4.32 10.41
CA VAL A 30 -7.57 -4.55 9.32
C VAL A 30 -6.25 -3.87 9.65
N MET A 31 -6.27 -2.62 10.13
CA MET A 31 -5.06 -1.92 10.54
C MET A 31 -4.34 -2.62 11.68
N VAL A 32 -5.07 -3.12 12.69
CA VAL A 32 -4.48 -3.91 13.78
C VAL A 32 -3.82 -5.18 13.24
N ALA A 33 -4.49 -5.94 12.36
CA ALA A 33 -3.92 -7.14 11.77
C ALA A 33 -2.66 -6.86 10.92
N ILE A 34 -2.66 -5.76 10.16
CA ILE A 34 -1.48 -5.33 9.39
C ILE A 34 -0.33 -4.94 10.32
N LEU A 35 -0.63 -4.22 11.41
CA LEU A 35 0.38 -3.78 12.39
C LEU A 35 0.96 -4.96 13.19
N ASP A 36 0.15 -5.95 13.51
CA ASP A 36 0.59 -7.19 14.20
C ASP A 36 1.62 -7.96 13.35
N GLU A 37 1.44 -7.93 12.02
CA GLU A 37 2.30 -8.58 11.04
C GLU A 37 3.40 -7.65 10.48
N HIS A 38 3.49 -6.41 10.96
CA HIS A 38 4.38 -5.39 10.42
C HIS A 38 5.84 -5.82 10.48
N ASP A 39 6.30 -6.32 11.62
CA ASP A 39 7.72 -6.66 11.79
C ASP A 39 8.11 -7.91 10.98
N THR A 40 7.13 -8.75 10.66
CA THR A 40 7.32 -9.94 9.81
C THR A 40 7.42 -9.57 8.33
N PHE A 41 6.56 -8.67 7.84
CA PHE A 41 6.41 -8.44 6.38
C PHE A 41 6.79 -7.03 5.91
N VAL A 42 6.85 -6.05 6.80
CA VAL A 42 7.13 -4.63 6.53
C VAL A 42 8.40 -4.21 7.28
N ASN A 43 9.48 -4.97 7.06
CA ASN A 43 10.80 -4.64 7.60
C ASN A 43 11.77 -4.26 6.47
N ILE A 44 12.63 -3.29 6.75
CA ILE A 44 13.77 -2.97 5.90
C ILE A 44 14.90 -3.94 6.27
N PRO A 45 15.37 -4.80 5.34
CA PRO A 45 16.47 -5.69 5.65
C PRO A 45 17.72 -4.89 6.06
N PRO A 46 18.58 -5.42 6.94
CA PRO A 46 19.87 -4.80 7.24
C PRO A 46 20.69 -4.59 5.96
N HIS A 47 21.47 -3.51 5.89
CA HIS A 47 22.21 -3.12 4.68
C HIS A 47 23.12 -4.22 4.12
N ASP A 48 23.68 -5.06 4.99
CA ASP A 48 24.64 -6.11 4.65
C ASP A 48 24.02 -7.51 4.68
N SER A 49 22.68 -7.62 4.71
CA SER A 49 22.00 -8.92 4.71
C SER A 49 21.92 -9.53 3.30
N GLU A 50 21.81 -10.86 3.24
CA GLU A 50 21.56 -11.57 1.98
C GLU A 50 20.26 -11.09 1.32
N ASP A 51 19.23 -10.80 2.11
CA ASP A 51 17.95 -10.30 1.61
C ASP A 51 18.09 -8.91 0.96
N MET A 52 18.92 -8.02 1.52
CA MET A 52 19.21 -6.73 0.90
C MET A 52 19.88 -6.90 -0.46
N GLU A 53 20.84 -7.83 -0.59
CA GLU A 53 21.49 -8.12 -1.87
C GLU A 53 20.55 -8.76 -2.90
N ARG A 54 19.62 -9.62 -2.45
CA ARG A 54 18.56 -10.16 -3.30
C ARG A 54 17.66 -9.04 -3.82
N VAL A 55 17.25 -8.10 -2.96
CA VAL A 55 16.41 -6.96 -3.36
C VAL A 55 17.17 -6.03 -4.32
N ARG A 56 18.44 -5.69 -4.05
CA ARG A 56 19.30 -4.90 -4.95
C ARG A 56 19.43 -5.53 -6.33
N THR A 57 19.71 -6.82 -6.36
CA THR A 57 19.85 -7.61 -7.59
C THR A 57 18.52 -7.68 -8.35
N PHE A 58 17.41 -7.84 -7.64
CA PHE A 58 16.08 -7.80 -8.22
C PHE A 58 15.79 -6.42 -8.85
N THR A 59 16.01 -5.33 -8.11
CA THR A 59 15.80 -3.97 -8.62
C THR A 59 16.64 -3.71 -9.87
N GLU A 60 17.93 -4.04 -9.85
CA GLU A 60 18.81 -3.94 -11.01
C GLU A 60 18.30 -4.75 -12.21
N SER A 61 17.85 -6.00 -11.99
CA SER A 61 17.30 -6.87 -13.05
C SER A 61 16.01 -6.32 -13.68
N ARG A 62 15.24 -5.52 -12.94
CA ARG A 62 13.98 -4.91 -13.40
C ARG A 62 14.19 -3.50 -13.96
N THR A 63 15.36 -2.91 -13.76
CA THR A 63 15.67 -1.52 -14.13
C THR A 63 17.03 -1.45 -14.85
N CYS A 64 18.09 -0.94 -14.20
CA CYS A 64 19.47 -0.94 -14.69
C CYS A 64 20.48 -0.87 -13.52
N PRO A 65 21.79 -1.07 -13.77
CA PRO A 65 22.82 -1.09 -12.71
C PRO A 65 22.87 0.19 -11.85
N ALA A 66 22.59 1.36 -12.45
CA ALA A 66 22.58 2.63 -11.72
C ALA A 66 21.46 2.70 -10.65
N TRP A 67 20.41 1.89 -10.79
CA TRP A 67 19.28 1.81 -9.86
C TRP A 67 19.42 0.69 -8.83
N ARG A 68 20.55 -0.04 -8.77
CA ARG A 68 20.77 -1.14 -7.81
C ARG A 68 20.45 -0.73 -6.37
N ASN A 69 20.79 0.49 -5.97
CA ASN A 69 20.52 1.01 -4.62
C ASN A 69 19.18 1.76 -4.49
N GLY A 70 18.41 1.88 -5.58
CA GLY A 70 17.10 2.54 -5.63
C GLY A 70 15.95 1.63 -5.17
N ILE A 71 16.20 0.70 -4.25
CA ILE A 71 15.25 -0.35 -3.85
C ILE A 71 13.98 0.18 -3.18
N PHE A 72 14.02 1.40 -2.62
CA PHE A 72 12.88 2.07 -1.99
C PHE A 72 12.22 3.12 -2.88
N ALA A 73 12.69 3.29 -4.12
CA ALA A 73 12.15 4.27 -5.07
C ALA A 73 10.89 3.71 -5.76
N ALA A 74 9.83 3.46 -4.99
CA ALA A 74 8.52 3.10 -5.51
C ALA A 74 7.51 4.23 -5.25
N ASP A 75 6.91 4.78 -6.31
CA ASP A 75 5.90 5.86 -6.26
C ASP A 75 4.48 5.34 -5.96
N GLY A 76 4.30 4.03 -5.93
CA GLY A 76 3.04 3.36 -5.65
C GLY A 76 3.09 1.90 -6.07
N SER A 77 2.31 1.07 -5.39
CA SER A 77 2.15 -0.35 -5.74
C SER A 77 0.71 -0.63 -6.15
N SER A 78 0.56 -1.42 -7.21
CA SER A 78 -0.74 -1.86 -7.72
C SER A 78 -1.06 -3.21 -7.07
N ILE A 79 -2.13 -3.26 -6.27
CA ILE A 79 -2.62 -4.47 -5.62
C ILE A 79 -3.59 -5.15 -6.59
N PRO A 80 -3.28 -6.36 -7.10
CA PRO A 80 -4.16 -7.05 -8.03
C PRO A 80 -5.45 -7.47 -7.34
N LEU A 81 -6.59 -7.24 -8.01
CA LEU A 81 -7.89 -7.75 -7.61
C LEU A 81 -8.13 -9.11 -8.28
N PHE A 82 -8.67 -10.05 -7.52
CA PHE A 82 -9.00 -11.39 -8.01
C PHE A 82 -10.10 -11.38 -9.07
N GLU A 83 -11.08 -10.49 -8.90
CA GLU A 83 -12.22 -10.34 -9.82
C GLU A 83 -12.52 -8.86 -10.07
N LYS A 84 -13.21 -8.60 -11.18
CA LYS A 84 -13.80 -7.30 -11.47
C LYS A 84 -14.72 -6.87 -10.33
N SER A 85 -14.51 -5.67 -9.79
CA SER A 85 -15.45 -5.10 -8.82
C SER A 85 -16.84 -4.97 -9.46
N GLN A 86 -17.88 -5.43 -8.76
CA GLN A 86 -19.27 -5.31 -9.21
C GLN A 86 -19.71 -3.85 -9.38
N ILE A 87 -19.08 -2.94 -8.63
CA ILE A 87 -19.36 -1.50 -8.65
C ILE A 87 -18.11 -0.78 -9.16
N PHE A 88 -18.26 0.03 -10.22
CA PHE A 88 -17.16 0.72 -10.92
C PHE A 88 -16.05 -0.21 -11.45
N GLY A 89 -16.39 -1.46 -11.83
CA GLY A 89 -15.39 -2.45 -12.27
C GLY A 89 -14.43 -1.97 -13.35
N GLU A 90 -14.92 -1.18 -14.31
CA GLU A 90 -14.08 -0.58 -15.37
C GLU A 90 -13.04 0.41 -14.82
N SER A 91 -13.35 1.11 -13.72
CA SER A 91 -12.44 2.08 -13.11
C SER A 91 -11.21 1.43 -12.46
N PHE A 92 -11.27 0.13 -12.20
CA PHE A 92 -10.14 -0.63 -11.66
C PHE A 92 -9.34 -1.37 -12.73
N TYR A 93 -9.73 -1.27 -14.01
CA TYR A 93 -9.03 -1.93 -15.10
C TYR A 93 -7.81 -1.10 -15.52
N ASP A 94 -6.62 -1.64 -15.27
CA ASP A 94 -5.35 -0.96 -15.52
C ASP A 94 -4.89 -1.08 -16.98
N ARG A 95 -3.89 -0.27 -17.37
CA ARG A 95 -3.25 -0.34 -18.70
C ARG A 95 -2.61 -1.70 -19.01
N LYS A 96 -2.36 -2.53 -17.99
CA LYS A 96 -1.80 -3.88 -18.11
C LYS A 96 -2.90 -4.94 -18.24
N SER A 97 -4.14 -4.55 -18.48
CA SER A 97 -5.30 -5.44 -18.63
C SER A 97 -5.61 -6.26 -17.38
N ARG A 98 -5.38 -5.68 -16.19
CA ARG A 98 -5.67 -6.31 -14.90
C ARG A 98 -6.55 -5.41 -14.04
N TYR A 99 -7.41 -6.01 -13.24
CA TYR A 99 -8.08 -5.28 -12.18
C TYR A 99 -7.10 -5.04 -11.05
N SER A 100 -6.86 -3.78 -10.67
CA SER A 100 -5.95 -3.46 -9.57
C SER A 100 -6.29 -2.16 -8.85
N LEU A 101 -5.87 -2.08 -7.59
CA LEU A 101 -5.96 -0.90 -6.74
C LEU A 101 -4.60 -0.20 -6.65
N ASN A 102 -4.57 1.10 -6.90
CA ASN A 102 -3.38 1.90 -6.62
C ASN A 102 -3.24 2.10 -5.11
N CYS A 103 -2.16 1.61 -4.53
CA CYS A 103 -1.77 1.85 -3.15
C CYS A 103 -0.55 2.79 -3.16
N GLN A 104 -0.73 3.99 -2.62
CA GLN A 104 0.36 4.96 -2.41
C GLN A 104 0.48 5.22 -0.92
N VAL A 105 1.68 5.05 -0.38
CA VAL A 105 1.98 5.39 1.00
C VAL A 105 2.42 6.85 1.04
N CYS A 106 1.56 7.71 1.57
CA CYS A 106 1.91 9.11 1.82
C CYS A 106 2.54 9.23 3.20
N ILE A 107 3.86 9.37 3.27
CA ILE A 107 4.55 9.72 4.50
C ILE A 107 4.57 11.26 4.60
N PRO A 108 3.84 11.89 5.53
CA PRO A 108 4.00 13.32 5.73
C PRO A 108 5.42 13.58 6.23
N MET A 109 6.17 14.43 5.52
CA MET A 109 7.57 14.83 5.82
C MET A 109 7.76 15.52 7.19
N HIS A 110 6.73 15.56 8.04
CA HIS A 110 6.74 16.31 9.30
C HIS A 110 6.30 15.52 10.55
N ALA A 111 6.31 14.19 10.51
CA ALA A 111 6.14 13.37 11.72
C ALA A 111 7.51 13.08 12.35
N LYS A 112 7.85 13.78 13.43
CA LYS A 112 9.00 13.44 14.27
C LYS A 112 8.82 12.02 14.82
N TRP A 113 9.71 11.12 14.42
CA TRP A 113 9.93 9.80 15.01
C TRP A 113 10.37 9.96 16.47
N ASN A 114 9.43 10.16 17.39
CA ASN A 114 9.66 10.01 18.83
C ASN A 114 8.31 9.91 19.52
N THR A 115 7.91 8.67 19.85
CA THR A 115 7.32 8.22 21.14
C THR A 115 6.47 6.98 20.92
N TYR A 116 7.10 5.80 20.81
CA TYR A 116 6.51 4.52 21.28
C TYR A 116 7.67 3.58 21.67
N ARG A 117 8.31 3.89 22.79
CA ARG A 117 8.97 2.91 23.65
C ARG A 117 8.40 3.12 25.05
N SER A 118 7.49 2.26 25.44
CA SER A 118 7.11 1.99 26.84
C SER A 118 7.31 0.51 27.08
#